data_AF-A0A1A8LFX5-F1
#
_entry.id   AF-A0A1A8LFX5-F1
#
_cell.length_a   1.000
_cell.length_b   1.000
_cell.length_c   1.000
_cell.angle_alpha   90.00
_cell.angle_beta   90.00
_cell.angle_gamma   90.00
#
_symmetry.space_group_name_H-M   'P 1'
#
loop_
_entity.id
_entity.type
_entity.pdbx_description
1 polymer ?
#
loop_
_entity_poly.entity_id
_entity_poly.type
_entity_poly.pdbx_seq_one_letter_code
_entity_poly.pdbx_strand_id
1 'polypeptide(L)' 'AHVSRRRTVALLLLLDLVNQRRRSRFWVHPLNQQRRSQGDFYHLVAELRLDSQRHHQYFRMSAEQMDELLLDQS' A
#
# COMPACT_ATOMS: atom_id res chain seq x y z
N ALA A 1 5.60 -39.27 3.33
CA ALA A 1 4.13 -39.10 3.38
C ALA A 1 3.67 -38.41 2.08
N HIS A 2 2.99 -39.13 1.19
CA HIS A 2 2.39 -38.50 0.00
C HIS A 2 1.13 -37.74 0.43
N VAL A 3 1.23 -36.42 0.55
CA VAL A 3 0.04 -35.58 0.67
C VAL A 3 -0.72 -35.68 -0.65
N SER A 4 -1.97 -36.13 -0.61
CA SER A 4 -2.79 -36.26 -1.81
C SER A 4 -2.92 -34.89 -2.48
N ARG A 5 -2.71 -34.82 -3.80
CA ARG A 5 -2.78 -33.56 -4.57
C ARG A 5 -4.08 -32.81 -4.32
N ARG A 6 -5.20 -33.54 -4.18
CA ARG A 6 -6.52 -32.97 -3.87
C ARG A 6 -6.56 -32.32 -2.49
N ARG A 7 -5.94 -32.94 -1.48
CA ARG A 7 -5.82 -32.37 -0.13
C ARG A 7 -4.94 -31.12 -0.12
N THR A 8 -3.82 -31.14 -0.85
CA THR A 8 -2.97 -29.96 -1.00
C THR A 8 -3.71 -28.80 -1.65
N VAL A 9 -4.43 -29.04 -2.75
CA VAL A 9 -5.24 -28.02 -3.42
C VAL A 9 -6.32 -27.48 -2.49
N ALA A 10 -7.05 -28.37 -1.79
CA ALA A 10 -8.06 -27.94 -0.82
C ALA A 10 -7.48 -27.06 0.30
N LEU A 11 -6.30 -27.42 0.83
CA LEU A 11 -5.61 -26.62 1.85
C LEU A 11 -5.18 -25.25 1.32
N LEU A 12 -4.66 -25.18 0.09
CA LEU A 12 -4.29 -23.91 -0.55
C LEU A 12 -5.51 -23.01 -0.76
N LEU A 13 -6.64 -23.57 -1.20
CA LEU A 13 -7.89 -22.81 -1.39
C LEU A 13 -8.44 -22.28 -0.06
N LEU A 14 -8.39 -23.08 1.02
CA LEU A 14 -8.79 -22.64 2.35
C LEU A 14 -7.89 -21.51 2.87
N LEU A 15 -6.58 -21.60 2.65
CA LEU A 15 -5.62 -20.55 3.02
C LEU A 15 -5.89 -19.25 2.26
N ASP A 16 -6.17 -19.33 0.96
CA ASP A 16 -6.49 -18.17 0.13
C ASP A 16 -7.79 -17.50 0.60
N LEU A 17 -8.84 -18.27 0.90
CA LEU A 17 -10.11 -17.73 1.41
C LEU A 17 -9.91 -16.96 2.74
N VAL A 18 -9.10 -17.50 3.65
CA VAL A 18 -8.75 -16.83 4.91
C VAL A 18 -7.97 -15.55 4.65
N ASN A 19 -7.02 -15.57 3.70
CA ASN A 19 -6.23 -14.40 3.34
C ASN A 19 -7.05 -13.31 2.64
N GLN A 20 -7.97 -13.68 1.75
CA GLN A 20 -8.87 -12.72 1.10
C GLN A 20 -9.75 -11.99 2.12
N ARG A 21 -10.30 -12.71 3.11
CA ARG A 21 -11.05 -12.08 4.22
C ARG A 21 -10.19 -11.12 5.03
N ARG A 22 -8.92 -11.43 5.25
CA ARG A 22 -7.97 -10.52 5.92
C ARG A 22 -7.65 -9.30 5.06
N ARG A 23 -7.46 -9.47 3.74
CA ARG A 23 -7.19 -8.37 2.80
C ARG A 23 -8.38 -7.42 2.66
N SER A 24 -9.59 -7.95 2.62
CA SER A 24 -10.83 -7.15 2.55
C SER A 24 -11.20 -6.43 3.85
N ARG A 25 -10.55 -6.76 4.98
CA ARG A 25 -10.89 -6.20 6.29
C ARG A 25 -10.37 -4.77 6.48
N PHE A 26 -9.38 -4.35 5.70
CA PHE A 26 -8.69 -3.09 5.94
C PHE A 26 -8.95 -2.11 4.79
N TRP A 27 -9.65 -1.01 5.10
CA TRP A 27 -9.77 0.14 4.19
C TRP A 27 -8.40 0.76 3.90
N VAL A 28 -7.49 0.76 4.89
CA VAL A 28 -6.06 1.06 4.72
C VAL A 28 -5.24 -0.12 5.23
N HIS A 29 -4.50 -0.77 4.32
CA HIS A 29 -3.67 -1.93 4.65
C HIS A 29 -2.66 -1.59 5.77
N PRO A 30 -2.44 -2.44 6.79
CA PRO A 30 -1.54 -2.15 7.92
C PRO A 30 -0.12 -1.74 7.53
N LEU A 31 0.41 -2.29 6.42
CA LEU A 31 1.70 -1.87 5.86
C LEU A 31 1.73 -0.37 5.52
N ASN A 32 0.63 0.18 5.01
CA ASN A 32 0.54 1.60 4.69
C ASN A 32 0.45 2.47 5.95
N GLN A 33 0.01 1.91 7.09
CA GLN A 33 -0.01 2.61 8.38
C GLN A 33 1.41 2.80 8.95
N GLN A 34 2.32 1.86 8.65
CA GLN A 34 3.72 1.92 9.09
C GLN A 34 4.59 2.87 8.25
N ARG A 35 4.11 3.32 7.08
CA ARG A 35 4.89 4.19 6.18
C ARG A 35 5.36 5.50 6.81
N ARG A 36 4.59 6.05 7.76
CA ARG A 36 5.00 7.26 8.50
C ARG A 36 6.16 6.97 9.46
N SER A 37 6.13 5.83 10.15
CA SER A 37 7.18 5.47 11.12
C SER A 37 8.46 4.94 10.46
N GLN A 38 8.35 4.38 9.26
CA GLN A 38 9.49 3.88 8.49
C GLN A 38 10.29 5.00 7.79
N GLY A 39 9.75 6.22 7.70
CA GLY A 39 10.44 7.36 7.07
C GLY A 39 10.45 7.31 5.53
N ASP A 40 10.31 6.13 4.93
CA ASP A 40 10.30 5.90 3.48
C ASP A 40 9.33 6.81 2.73
N PHE A 41 8.16 7.11 3.32
CA PHE A 41 7.21 8.02 2.73
C PHE A 41 7.75 9.45 2.61
N TYR A 42 8.36 9.96 3.67
CA TYR A 42 8.89 11.32 3.69
C TYR A 42 10.09 11.46 2.75
N HIS A 43 10.97 10.44 2.71
CA HIS A 43 12.08 10.40 1.77
C HIS A 43 11.60 10.38 0.31
N LEU A 44 10.65 9.49 -0.01
CA LEU A 44 10.08 9.40 -1.35
C LEU A 44 9.41 10.71 -1.79
N VAL A 45 8.61 11.33 -0.93
CA VAL A 45 7.97 12.62 -1.23
C VAL A 45 9.02 13.70 -1.46
N ALA A 46 10.06 13.78 -0.61
CA ALA A 46 11.13 14.77 -0.74
C ALA A 46 11.91 14.59 -2.05
N GLU A 47 12.27 13.35 -2.42
CA GLU A 47 12.96 13.06 -3.69
C GLU A 47 12.10 13.42 -4.89
N LEU A 48 10.82 13.03 -4.88
CA LEU A 48 9.91 13.29 -6.00
C LEU A 48 9.59 14.79 -6.14
N ARG A 49 9.58 15.58 -5.06
CA ARG A 49 9.38 17.04 -5.15
C ARG A 49 10.45 17.77 -5.97
N LEU A 50 11.64 17.18 -6.13
CA LEU A 50 12.70 17.76 -6.96
C LEU A 50 12.44 17.58 -8.47
N ASP A 51 11.49 16.72 -8.85
CA ASP A 51 11.12 16.44 -10.24
C ASP A 51 9.59 16.49 -10.37
N SER A 52 9.08 17.63 -10.83
CA SER A 52 7.63 17.88 -10.95
C SER A 52 6.92 16.86 -11.85
N GLN A 53 7.59 16.38 -12.91
CA GLN A 53 7.02 15.38 -13.81
C GLN A 53 6.88 14.04 -13.09
N ARG A 54 7.92 13.58 -12.39
CA ARG A 54 7.86 12.33 -11.63
C ARG A 54 6.90 12.41 -10.45
N HIS A 55 6.84 13.55 -9.77
CA HIS A 55 5.85 13.81 -8.73
C HIS A 55 4.44 13.62 -9.28
N HIS A 56 4.13 14.27 -10.42
CA HIS A 56 2.82 14.15 -11.05
C HIS A 56 2.53 12.74 -11.57
N GLN A 57 3.52 12.02 -12.09
CA GLN A 57 3.33 10.63 -12.54
C GLN A 57 3.02 9.68 -11.38
N TYR A 58 3.70 9.85 -10.25
CA TYR A 58 3.56 8.98 -9.09
C TYR A 58 2.30 9.32 -8.26
N PHE A 59 2.16 10.58 -7.85
CA PHE A 59 1.06 11.03 -6.99
C PHE A 59 -0.20 11.45 -7.75
N ARG A 60 -0.14 11.58 -9.08
CA ARG A 60 -1.25 12.05 -9.94
C ARG A 60 -1.72 13.48 -9.62
N MET A 61 -0.85 14.28 -9.02
CA MET A 61 -1.05 15.70 -8.71
C MET A 61 0.31 16.42 -8.61
N SER A 62 0.30 17.74 -8.71
CA SER A 62 1.50 18.55 -8.47
C SER A 62 1.87 18.59 -6.99
N ALA A 63 3.08 19.04 -6.67
CA ALA A 63 3.52 19.19 -5.28
C ALA A 63 2.72 20.28 -4.56
N GLU A 64 2.38 21.35 -5.26
CA GLU A 64 1.57 22.47 -4.79
C GLU A 64 0.14 22.02 -4.46
N GLN A 65 -0.50 21.25 -5.36
CA GLN A 65 -1.82 20.67 -5.10
C GLN A 65 -1.81 19.75 -3.87
N MET A 66 -0.71 19.01 -3.68
CA MET A 66 -0.55 18.18 -2.49
C MET A 66 -0.40 19.05 -1.22
N ASP A 67 0.38 20.13 -1.27
CA ASP A 67 0.54 21.06 -0.16
C ASP A 67 -0.79 21.73 0.22
N GLU A 68 -1.60 22.15 -0.75
CA GLU A 68 -2.95 22.68 -0.52
C GLU A 68 -3.85 21.69 0.23
N LEU A 69 -3.85 20.42 -0.19
CA LEU A 69 -4.63 19.36 0.47
C LEU A 69 -4.15 19.04 1.90
N LEU A 70 -2.86 19.23 2.16
CA LEU A 70 -2.27 18.97 3.48
C LEU A 70 -2.46 20.15 4.44
N LEU A 71 -2.54 21.38 3.92
CA LEU A 71 -2.82 22.59 4.69
C LEU A 71 -4.29 22.68 5.13
N ASP A 72 -5.23 22.14 4.36
CA ASP A 72 -6.67 22.14 4.70
C ASP A 72 -7.06 21.16 5.82
N GLN A 73 -6.13 20.31 6.26
CA GLN A 73 -6.37 19.30 7.32
C GLN A 73 -5.67 19.61 8.66
N SER A 74 -5.22 20.85 8.86
CA SER A 74 -4.64 21.36 10.11
C SER A 74 -5.56 22.33 10.84
#